data_AF-A0A1L1PML8-F1
#
_entry.id   AF-A0A1L1PML8-F1
#
_cell.length_a   1.000
_cell.length_b   1.000
_cell.length_c   1.000
_cell.angle_alpha   90.00
_cell.angle_beta   90.00
_cell.angle_gamma   90.00
#
_symmetry.space_group_name_H-M   'P 1'
#
loop_
_entity.id
_entity.type
_entity.pdbx_description
1 polymer ?
#
loop_
_entity_poly.entity_id
_entity_poly.type
_entity_poly.pdbx_seq_one_letter_code
_entity_poly.pdbx_strand_id
1 'polypeptide(L)'
;MPNGSLFQIVERTDDTVHFTAQGGGIVRALPAAEFDAQFSPTDMPKFTRAHASGDWLPDGVVIDCLSNGMRWNGWSCPYFEYDGALQLCKHMPGLIYDQAKDCFSYPSEDNNLERTEFHAESIDVQGHTTKVYAIGSGNWCWE
;
A
#
# COMPACT_ATOMS: atom_id res chain seq x y z
N MET A 1 -16.86 -13.51 -7.95
CA MET A 1 -15.59 -12.76 -7.92
C MET A 1 -15.62 -11.83 -9.13
N PRO A 2 -15.44 -10.51 -9.00
CA PRO A 2 -15.28 -9.66 -10.17
C PRO A 2 -14.00 -10.09 -10.89
N ASN A 3 -14.11 -10.57 -12.13
CA ASN A 3 -13.01 -11.11 -12.93
C ASN A 3 -12.29 -10.01 -13.76
N GLY A 4 -12.26 -8.77 -13.26
CA GLY A 4 -11.65 -7.62 -13.96
C GLY A 4 -10.52 -7.01 -13.16
N SER A 5 -9.47 -6.53 -13.84
CA SER A 5 -8.46 -5.66 -13.22
C SER A 5 -9.11 -4.37 -12.75
N LEU A 6 -8.72 -3.87 -11.57
CA LEU A 6 -9.16 -2.57 -11.07
C LEU A 6 -8.37 -1.45 -11.77
N PHE A 7 -9.03 -0.33 -12.01
CA PHE A 7 -8.45 0.86 -12.64
C PHE A 7 -8.73 2.10 -11.79
N GLN A 8 -7.85 3.08 -11.87
CA GLN A 8 -7.95 4.35 -11.17
C GLN A 8 -7.95 5.51 -12.16
N ILE A 9 -8.86 6.46 -11.99
CA ILE A 9 -8.92 7.69 -12.78
C ILE A 9 -7.78 8.59 -12.32
N VAL A 10 -6.95 9.02 -13.27
CA VAL A 10 -5.88 10.01 -13.07
C VAL A 10 -6.45 11.41 -13.29
N GLU A 11 -7.23 11.57 -14.35
CA GLU A 11 -7.86 12.83 -14.72
C GLU A 11 -9.16 12.54 -15.49
N ARG A 12 -10.18 13.37 -15.29
CA ARG A 12 -11.44 13.30 -16.04
C ARG A 12 -11.86 14.69 -16.45
N THR A 13 -12.13 14.86 -17.75
CA THR A 13 -12.81 16.01 -18.33
C THR A 13 -14.19 15.58 -18.82
N ASP A 14 -14.97 16.53 -19.36
CA ASP A 14 -16.29 16.23 -19.94
C ASP A 14 -16.18 15.27 -21.14
N ASP A 15 -15.07 15.36 -21.90
CA ASP A 15 -14.88 14.59 -23.12
C ASP A 15 -14.04 13.32 -22.93
N THR A 16 -13.07 13.32 -22.01
CA THR A 16 -12.05 12.26 -21.93
C THR A 16 -11.76 11.85 -20.49
N VAL A 17 -11.55 10.55 -20.28
CA VAL A 17 -11.09 9.96 -19.01
C VAL A 17 -9.70 9.39 -19.20
N HIS A 18 -8.73 9.90 -18.44
CA HIS A 18 -7.40 9.33 -18.29
C HIS A 18 -7.36 8.42 -17.07
N PHE A 19 -6.89 7.19 -17.25
CA PHE A 19 -6.89 6.18 -16.20
C PHE A 19 -5.70 5.23 -16.32
N THR A 20 -5.37 4.57 -15.22
CA THR A 20 -4.31 3.54 -15.14
C THR A 20 -4.85 2.29 -14.48
N ALA A 21 -4.16 1.16 -14.61
CA ALA A 21 -4.41 0.04 -13.72
C ALA A 21 -4.18 0.49 -12.27
N GLN A 22 -4.90 -0.10 -11.32
CA GLN A 22 -4.72 0.21 -9.90
C GLN A 22 -3.26 -0.02 -9.50
N GLY A 23 -2.63 1.02 -8.97
CA GLY A 23 -1.21 1.03 -8.62
C GLY A 23 -0.24 1.39 -9.73
N GLY A 24 -0.74 1.99 -10.81
CA GLY A 24 0.04 2.74 -11.78
C GLY A 24 0.26 2.00 -13.11
N GLY A 25 1.28 2.43 -13.84
CA GLY A 25 1.61 1.95 -15.18
C GLY A 25 1.18 2.92 -16.28
N ILE A 26 0.97 2.39 -17.49
CA ILE A 26 0.68 3.19 -18.68
C ILE A 26 -0.66 3.91 -18.53
N VAL A 27 -0.65 5.24 -18.62
CA VAL A 27 -1.87 6.05 -18.70
C VAL A 27 -2.58 5.74 -20.02
N ARG A 28 -3.84 5.34 -19.91
CA ARG A 28 -4.76 5.13 -21.02
C ARG A 28 -5.77 6.27 -21.04
N ALA A 29 -6.33 6.53 -22.22
CA ALA A 29 -7.38 7.53 -22.39
C ALA A 29 -8.52 6.93 -23.20
N LEU A 30 -9.76 7.22 -22.79
CA LEU A 30 -10.98 6.91 -23.54
C LEU A 30 -11.92 8.12 -23.52
N PRO A 31 -12.77 8.30 -24.54
CA PRO A 31 -13.91 9.20 -24.44
C PRO A 31 -14.76 8.88 -23.20
N ALA A 32 -15.27 9.89 -22.50
CA ALA A 32 -15.98 9.70 -21.24
C ALA A 32 -17.17 8.71 -21.36
N ALA A 33 -17.94 8.82 -22.45
CA ALA A 33 -19.05 7.91 -22.72
C ALA A 33 -18.61 6.45 -22.94
N GLU A 34 -17.46 6.22 -23.59
CA GLU A 34 -16.92 4.87 -23.79
C GLU A 34 -16.36 4.28 -22.48
N PHE A 35 -15.74 5.12 -21.65
CA PHE A 35 -15.27 4.72 -20.33
C PHE A 35 -16.46 4.28 -19.46
N ASP A 36 -17.50 5.10 -19.36
CA ASP A 36 -18.67 4.80 -18.54
C ASP A 36 -19.46 3.58 -19.03
N ALA A 37 -19.37 3.23 -20.33
CA ALA A 37 -19.96 2.02 -20.88
C ALA A 37 -19.16 0.73 -20.56
N GLN A 38 -17.85 0.85 -20.31
CA GLN A 38 -16.94 -0.28 -20.09
C GLN A 38 -16.59 -0.52 -18.63
N PHE A 39 -16.67 0.52 -17.80
CA PHE A 39 -16.26 0.49 -16.40
C PHE A 39 -17.44 0.83 -15.48
N SER A 40 -17.39 0.30 -14.27
CA SER A 40 -18.36 0.63 -13.23
C SER A 40 -17.59 1.05 -11.97
N PRO A 41 -18.03 2.10 -11.26
CA PRO A 41 -17.45 2.46 -9.97
C PRO A 41 -17.53 1.27 -9.01
N THR A 42 -16.48 1.09 -8.21
CA THR A 42 -16.42 0.10 -7.13
C THR A 42 -15.76 0.73 -5.92
N ASP A 43 -16.13 0.24 -4.74
CA ASP A 43 -15.43 0.58 -3.51
C ASP A 43 -14.00 0.05 -3.55
N MET A 44 -13.16 0.63 -2.69
CA MET A 44 -11.83 0.10 -2.41
C MET A 44 -11.94 -1.35 -1.92
N PRO A 45 -11.05 -2.25 -2.40
CA PRO A 45 -11.05 -3.61 -1.91
C PRO A 45 -10.85 -3.63 -0.39
N LYS A 46 -11.43 -4.66 0.24
CA LYS A 46 -11.29 -4.84 1.69
C LYS A 46 -9.92 -5.38 2.02
N PHE A 47 -9.39 -4.97 3.17
CA PHE A 47 -8.16 -5.54 3.69
C PHE A 47 -8.36 -7.00 4.07
N THR A 48 -7.39 -7.82 3.71
CA THR A 48 -7.32 -9.25 4.03
C THR A 48 -5.92 -9.60 4.51
N ARG A 49 -5.79 -10.74 5.19
CA ARG A 49 -4.50 -11.26 5.64
C ARG A 49 -3.62 -11.57 4.43
N ALA A 50 -2.38 -11.12 4.49
CA ALA A 50 -1.37 -11.29 3.46
C ALA A 50 0.01 -11.46 4.10
N HIS A 51 1.03 -11.62 3.27
CA HIS A 51 2.42 -11.58 3.68
C HIS A 51 3.14 -10.57 2.80
N ALA A 52 4.15 -9.90 3.34
CA ALA A 52 5.02 -9.02 2.59
C ALA A 52 6.46 -9.54 2.61
N SER A 53 7.14 -9.42 1.48
CA SER A 53 8.60 -9.59 1.35
C SER A 53 9.20 -8.45 0.54
N GLY A 54 10.52 -8.40 0.45
CA GLY A 54 11.23 -7.48 -0.44
C GLY A 54 12.66 -7.95 -0.61
N ASP A 55 13.28 -7.60 -1.74
CA ASP A 55 14.62 -8.06 -2.11
C ASP A 55 15.73 -7.64 -1.12
N TRP A 56 15.45 -6.65 -0.27
CA TRP A 56 16.36 -6.19 0.79
C TRP A 56 16.17 -6.93 2.12
N LEU A 57 15.14 -7.77 2.25
CA LEU A 57 15.01 -8.69 3.37
C LEU A 57 15.82 -9.96 3.09
N PRO A 58 16.28 -10.68 4.13
CA PRO A 58 16.94 -11.97 3.93
C PRO A 58 16.04 -12.96 3.19
N ASP A 59 16.64 -13.79 2.33
CA ASP A 59 15.91 -14.79 1.54
C ASP A 59 14.98 -15.65 2.40
N GLY A 60 13.72 -15.78 1.95
CA GLY A 60 12.70 -16.58 2.62
C GLY A 60 12.05 -15.90 3.84
N VAL A 61 12.45 -14.68 4.19
CA VAL A 61 11.75 -13.89 5.21
C VAL A 61 10.49 -13.28 4.59
N VAL A 62 9.35 -13.66 5.17
CA VAL A 62 8.04 -13.07 4.88
C VAL A 62 7.44 -12.60 6.20
N ILE A 63 6.76 -11.45 6.17
CA ILE A 63 6.17 -10.84 7.36
C ILE A 63 4.65 -10.78 7.20
N ASP A 64 3.93 -11.22 8.22
CA ASP A 64 2.47 -11.13 8.27
C ASP A 64 2.01 -9.67 8.17
N CYS A 65 1.09 -9.41 7.26
CA CYS A 65 0.54 -8.09 7.02
C CYS A 65 -0.93 -8.15 6.60
N LEU A 66 -1.47 -6.98 6.32
CA LEU A 66 -2.79 -6.76 5.74
C LEU A 66 -2.62 -6.06 4.41
N SER A 67 -3.39 -6.49 3.42
CA SER A 67 -3.41 -5.88 2.09
C SER A 67 -4.82 -5.83 1.54
N ASN A 68 -5.13 -4.74 0.86
CA ASN A 68 -6.31 -4.59 0.01
C ASN A 68 -5.96 -4.74 -1.48
N GLY A 69 -4.79 -5.30 -1.81
CA GLY A 69 -4.34 -5.49 -3.18
C GLY A 69 -3.93 -4.21 -3.91
N MET A 70 -3.95 -3.05 -3.23
CA MET A 70 -3.37 -1.83 -3.79
C MET A 70 -1.89 -1.99 -4.04
N ARG A 71 -1.44 -1.27 -5.07
CA ARG A 71 -0.04 -1.19 -5.46
C ARG A 71 0.38 0.26 -5.63
N TRP A 72 1.68 0.50 -5.65
CA TRP A 72 2.32 1.76 -6.01
C TRP A 72 3.48 1.46 -6.96
N ASN A 73 3.41 1.96 -8.20
CA ASN A 73 4.35 1.63 -9.27
C ASN A 73 4.56 0.11 -9.47
N GLY A 74 3.49 -0.67 -9.28
CA GLY A 74 3.52 -2.13 -9.37
C GLY A 74 3.93 -2.86 -8.08
N TRP A 75 4.45 -2.18 -7.07
CA TRP A 75 4.83 -2.76 -5.77
C TRP A 75 3.66 -2.82 -4.81
N SER A 76 3.60 -3.83 -3.96
CA SER A 76 2.55 -4.02 -2.97
C SER A 76 2.54 -2.88 -1.94
N CYS A 77 1.35 -2.57 -1.41
CA CYS A 77 1.16 -1.58 -0.35
C CYS A 77 0.72 -2.28 0.95
N PRO A 78 1.63 -2.92 1.71
CA PRO A 78 1.28 -3.67 2.91
C PRO A 78 1.07 -2.77 4.13
N TYR A 79 0.22 -3.24 5.04
CA TYR A 79 -0.06 -2.62 6.33
C TYR A 79 0.20 -3.63 7.43
N PHE A 80 1.03 -3.28 8.40
CA PHE A 80 1.48 -4.21 9.42
C PHE A 80 0.75 -3.95 10.73
N GLU A 81 0.25 -5.00 11.38
CA GLU A 81 -0.08 -4.91 12.80
C GLU A 81 1.22 -4.77 13.62
N TYR A 82 1.08 -4.40 14.89
CA TYR A 82 2.21 -4.17 15.79
C TYR A 82 3.20 -5.34 15.84
N ASP A 83 2.69 -6.58 15.94
CA ASP A 83 3.55 -7.76 16.03
C ASP A 83 4.34 -8.01 14.73
N GLY A 84 3.72 -7.80 13.56
CA GLY A 84 4.39 -7.88 12.26
C GLY A 84 5.45 -6.78 12.10
N ALA A 85 5.13 -5.56 12.52
CA ALA A 85 6.08 -4.45 12.51
C ALA A 85 7.28 -4.69 13.46
N LEU A 86 7.07 -5.32 14.61
CA LEU A 86 8.15 -5.75 15.49
C LEU A 86 9.01 -6.87 14.89
N GLN A 87 8.43 -7.75 14.07
CA GLN A 87 9.23 -8.72 13.32
C GLN A 87 10.12 -8.02 12.28
N LEU A 88 9.61 -7.01 11.57
CA LEU A 88 10.42 -6.19 10.67
C LEU A 88 11.63 -5.57 11.38
N CYS A 89 11.46 -5.03 12.59
CA CYS A 89 12.56 -4.48 13.38
C CYS A 89 13.73 -5.48 13.61
N LYS A 90 13.46 -6.78 13.62
CA LYS A 90 14.51 -7.82 13.78
C LYS A 90 15.39 -7.95 12.54
N HIS A 91 14.83 -7.64 11.37
CA HIS A 91 15.51 -7.73 10.08
C HIS A 91 15.99 -6.37 9.57
N MET A 92 15.44 -5.27 10.10
CA MET A 92 15.72 -3.90 9.71
C MET A 92 16.23 -3.10 10.92
N PRO A 93 17.55 -3.12 11.22
CA PRO A 93 18.11 -2.47 12.40
C PRO A 93 17.83 -0.96 12.52
N GLY A 94 17.54 -0.30 11.39
CA GLY A 94 17.17 1.12 11.36
C GLY A 94 15.71 1.40 11.75
N LEU A 95 14.84 0.38 11.73
CA LEU A 95 13.41 0.52 12.02
C LEU A 95 13.17 0.45 13.52
N ILE A 96 12.69 1.54 14.11
CA ILE A 96 12.55 1.69 15.56
C ILE A 96 11.13 2.15 15.89
N TYR A 97 10.51 1.49 16.87
CA TYR A 97 9.22 1.90 17.42
C TYR A 97 9.40 3.01 18.47
N ASP A 98 8.69 4.11 18.31
CA ASP A 98 8.54 5.18 19.30
C ASP A 98 7.18 5.05 19.98
N GLN A 99 7.18 4.61 21.24
CA GLN A 99 5.96 4.42 22.02
C GLN A 99 5.24 5.74 22.33
N ALA A 100 5.96 6.87 22.47
CA ALA A 100 5.35 8.15 22.79
C ALA A 100 4.56 8.72 21.62
N LYS A 101 5.01 8.43 20.39
CA LYS A 101 4.35 8.85 19.15
C LYS A 101 3.41 7.80 18.55
N ASP A 102 3.44 6.56 19.04
CA ASP A 102 2.78 5.40 18.43
C ASP A 102 3.10 5.28 16.93
N CYS A 103 4.39 5.28 16.61
CA CYS A 103 4.88 5.18 15.23
C CYS A 103 6.14 4.33 15.13
N PHE A 104 6.35 3.74 13.95
CA PHE A 104 7.64 3.19 13.57
C PHE A 104 8.39 4.24 12.76
N SER A 105 9.70 4.32 12.93
CA SER A 105 10.52 5.28 12.19
C SER A 105 11.70 4.58 11.54
N TYR A 106 12.10 5.03 10.36
CA TYR A 106 13.27 4.55 9.63
C TYR A 106 14.10 5.74 9.12
N PRO A 107 15.45 5.68 9.08
CA PRO A 107 16.26 6.76 8.51
C PRO A 107 15.79 7.11 7.08
N SER A 108 15.65 8.40 6.80
CA SER A 108 15.37 8.89 5.46
C SER A 108 16.55 8.61 4.54
N GLU A 109 16.27 8.18 3.30
CA GLU A 109 17.29 7.87 2.30
C GLU A 109 18.13 9.10 1.91
N ASP A 110 17.54 10.30 1.98
CA ASP A 110 18.15 11.52 1.46
C ASP A 110 19.35 12.02 2.28
N ASN A 111 19.28 11.89 3.61
CA ASN A 111 20.29 12.47 4.49
C ASN A 111 20.61 11.65 5.75
N ASN A 112 19.89 10.55 6.02
CA ASN A 112 20.01 9.72 7.24
C ASN A 112 19.90 10.48 8.59
N LEU A 113 19.62 11.78 8.58
CA LEU A 113 19.44 12.62 9.76
C LEU A 113 17.95 12.75 10.09
N GLU A 114 17.12 12.82 9.06
CA GLU A 114 15.68 12.77 9.17
C GLU A 114 15.21 11.31 9.23
N ARG A 115 14.05 11.10 9.86
CA ARG A 115 13.42 9.78 9.92
C ARG A 115 12.04 9.87 9.31
N THR A 116 11.74 8.95 8.41
CA THR A 116 10.37 8.76 7.93
C THR A 116 9.60 8.08 9.04
N GLU A 117 8.50 8.70 9.49
CA GLU A 117 7.62 8.18 10.54
C GLU A 117 6.38 7.54 9.92
N PHE A 118 6.10 6.31 10.31
CA PHE A 118 4.93 5.53 9.95
C PHE A 118 4.02 5.46 11.18
N HIS A 119 3.10 6.42 11.28
CA HIS A 119 2.17 6.55 12.40
C HIS A 119 1.13 5.45 12.38
N ALA A 120 0.65 5.07 13.57
CA ALA A 120 -0.48 4.17 13.70
C ALA A 120 -1.72 4.76 13.00
N GLU A 121 -2.43 3.90 12.29
CA GLU A 121 -3.74 4.21 11.71
C GLU A 121 -4.72 3.07 11.98
N SER A 122 -6.01 3.35 11.77
CA SER A 122 -7.08 2.38 11.98
C SER A 122 -7.76 2.05 10.66
N ILE A 123 -7.78 0.77 10.31
CA ILE A 123 -8.44 0.26 9.11
C ILE A 123 -9.54 -0.74 9.46
N ASP A 124 -10.50 -0.93 8.56
CA ASP A 124 -11.51 -1.99 8.69
C ASP A 124 -10.98 -3.30 8.08
N VAL A 125 -10.94 -4.35 8.89
CA VAL A 125 -10.63 -5.71 8.46
C VAL A 125 -11.82 -6.60 8.82
N GLN A 126 -12.64 -6.91 7.83
CA GLN A 126 -13.83 -7.76 8.00
C GLN A 126 -14.76 -7.27 9.13
N GLY A 127 -15.03 -5.96 9.17
CA GLY A 127 -15.92 -5.35 10.18
C GLY A 127 -15.25 -5.06 11.53
N HIS A 128 -13.95 -5.30 11.66
CA HIS A 128 -13.18 -4.99 12.87
C HIS A 128 -12.23 -3.83 12.61
N THR A 129 -12.24 -2.84 13.50
CA THR A 129 -11.25 -1.77 13.50
C THR A 129 -9.91 -2.33 14.00
N THR A 130 -8.93 -2.37 13.10
CA THR A 130 -7.58 -2.90 13.36
C THR A 130 -6.56 -1.76 13.30
N LYS A 131 -5.71 -1.68 14.34
CA LYS A 131 -4.59 -0.74 14.35
C LYS A 131 -3.43 -1.30 13.52
N VAL A 132 -2.95 -0.51 12.58
CA VAL A 132 -1.88 -0.89 11.65
C VAL A 132 -0.88 0.23 11.44
N TYR A 133 0.24 -0.10 10.81
CA TYR A 133 1.31 0.81 10.43
C TYR A 133 1.65 0.58 8.95
N ALA A 134 1.56 1.63 8.14
CA ALA A 134 1.81 1.59 6.70
C ALA A 134 3.32 1.66 6.37
N ILE A 135 4.12 0.78 6.98
CA ILE A 135 5.59 0.82 6.93
C ILE A 135 6.08 0.60 5.50
N GLY A 136 6.64 1.64 4.88
CA GLY A 136 7.09 1.63 3.49
C GLY A 136 5.97 1.50 2.44
N SER A 137 4.70 1.52 2.85
CA SER A 137 3.59 1.44 1.89
C SER A 137 3.58 2.66 0.97
N GLY A 138 3.70 2.43 -0.34
CA GLY A 138 3.80 3.52 -1.33
C GLY A 138 5.16 4.23 -1.38
N ASN A 139 6.17 3.72 -0.66
CA ASN A 139 7.53 4.27 -0.63
C ASN A 139 8.61 3.22 -0.92
N TRP A 140 8.37 1.96 -0.54
CA TRP A 140 9.31 0.85 -0.70
C TRP A 140 8.75 -0.18 -1.68
N CYS A 141 9.65 -0.91 -2.34
CA CYS A 141 9.33 -1.89 -3.37
C CYS A 141 8.87 -3.25 -2.80
N TRP A 142 7.80 -3.25 -2.00
CA TRP A 142 7.29 -4.46 -1.35
C TRP A 142 6.66 -5.44 -2.35
N GLU A 143 6.71 -6.73 -2.04
CA GLU A 143 6.04 -7.82 -2.77
C GLU A 143 4.92 -8.45 -1.97
#